data_AF-A0A2M7YLS2-F1
#
_entry.id   AF-A0A2M7YLS2-F1
#
_cell.length_a   1.000
_cell.length_b   1.000
_cell.length_c   1.000
_cell.angle_alpha   90.00
_cell.angle_beta   90.00
_cell.angle_gamma   90.00
#
_symmetry.space_group_name_H-M   'P 1'
#
loop_
_entity.id
_entity.type
_entity.pdbx_description
1 polymer ?
#
loop_
_entity_poly.entity_id
_entity_poly.type
_entity_poly.pdbx_seq_one_letter_code
_entity_poly.pdbx_strand_id
1 'polypeptide(L)'
;MQYLGQFFISKLSGKKEKKMDTLLKRSEYLQIIPDGEMSIVWHSLFGYPMIVNRETIEFLGTFSLPRTTTDVKNLALFSEVEENAKMLQNCFFLISVDLDER
;
A
#
# COMPACT_ATOMS: atom_id res chain seq x y z
N MET A 1 -37.47 28.95 -28.01
CA MET A 1 -36.37 28.41 -28.84
C MET A 1 -35.84 27.17 -28.15
N GLN A 2 -36.01 26.02 -28.79
CA GLN A 2 -35.49 24.73 -28.34
C GLN A 2 -34.08 24.59 -28.92
N TYR A 3 -33.08 24.26 -28.10
CA TYR A 3 -31.80 23.75 -28.58
C TYR A 3 -31.73 22.25 -28.28
N LEU A 4 -31.82 21.49 -29.37
CA LEU A 4 -31.49 20.08 -29.50
C LEU A 4 -30.05 19.82 -29.08
N GLY A 5 -29.84 18.66 -28.45
CA GLY A 5 -28.56 18.25 -27.91
C GLY A 5 -27.53 17.78 -28.93
N GLN A 6 -26.35 17.47 -28.40
CA GLN A 6 -25.42 16.51 -28.96
C GLN A 6 -24.78 15.74 -27.81
N PHE A 7 -25.19 14.49 -27.66
CA PHE A 7 -24.39 13.46 -27.03
C PHE A 7 -23.09 13.33 -27.83
N PHE A 8 -21.94 13.56 -27.19
CA PHE A 8 -20.67 13.05 -27.70
C PHE A 8 -20.05 12.16 -26.62
N ILE A 9 -20.32 10.86 -26.76
CA ILE A 9 -19.55 9.80 -26.11
C ILE A 9 -18.24 9.71 -26.89
N SER A 10 -17.18 10.37 -26.43
CA SER A 10 -15.82 10.09 -26.90
C SER A 10 -15.22 8.95 -26.05
N LYS A 11 -15.56 7.75 -26.49
CA LYS A 11 -14.70 6.56 -26.59
C LYS A 11 -13.41 6.61 -25.75
N LEU A 12 -13.44 5.85 -24.64
CA LEU A 12 -12.29 5.30 -23.92
C LEU A 12 -11.20 4.83 -24.90
N SER A 13 -10.09 5.56 -24.96
CA SER A 13 -8.82 5.05 -25.46
C SER A 13 -7.95 4.76 -24.25
N GLY A 14 -7.75 3.48 -23.97
CA GLY A 14 -6.97 2.96 -22.84
C GLY A 14 -5.49 3.30 -22.95
N LYS A 15 -5.13 4.56 -22.67
CA LYS A 15 -3.85 4.84 -22.05
C LYS A 15 -3.95 4.31 -20.62
N LYS A 16 -3.37 3.13 -20.35
CA LYS A 16 -2.95 2.79 -19.00
C LYS A 16 -2.06 3.96 -18.57
N GLU A 17 -2.57 4.86 -17.75
CA GLU A 17 -1.72 5.78 -17.00
C GLU A 17 -0.69 4.88 -16.31
N LYS A 18 0.58 5.09 -16.66
CA LYS A 18 1.69 4.43 -15.99
C LYS A 18 1.65 4.98 -14.57
N LYS A 19 0.93 4.28 -13.68
CA LYS A 19 0.83 4.63 -12.27
C LYS A 19 2.27 4.77 -11.77
N MET A 20 2.67 5.99 -11.44
CA MET A 20 4.00 6.22 -10.91
C MET A 20 4.10 5.39 -9.63
N ASP A 21 5.08 4.49 -9.60
CA ASP A 21 5.27 3.63 -8.45
C ASP A 21 5.61 4.51 -7.25
N THR A 22 4.73 4.49 -6.25
CA THR A 22 4.78 5.41 -5.13
C THR A 22 5.88 4.95 -4.18
N LEU A 23 6.68 5.88 -3.68
CA LEU A 23 7.67 5.56 -2.67
C LEU A 23 6.94 5.35 -1.33
N LEU A 24 7.03 4.14 -0.80
CA LEU A 24 6.35 3.76 0.43
C LEU A 24 7.37 3.60 1.57
N LYS A 25 6.95 3.93 2.78
CA LYS A 25 7.65 3.61 4.01
C LYS A 25 6.70 2.91 4.99
N ARG A 26 7.27 2.13 5.90
CA ARG A 26 6.55 1.66 7.09
C ARG A 26 6.24 2.86 7.98
N SER A 27 5.01 2.92 8.49
CA SER A 27 4.61 3.95 9.45
C SER A 27 5.49 3.91 10.71
N GLU A 28 5.76 5.10 11.26
CA GLU A 28 6.49 5.27 12.52
C GLU A 28 5.63 4.93 13.75
N TYR A 29 4.30 4.93 13.60
CA TYR A 29 3.33 4.63 14.65
C TYR A 29 2.92 3.15 14.68
N LEU A 30 3.53 2.32 13.84
CA LEU A 30 3.35 0.89 13.82
C LEU A 30 3.95 0.23 15.06
N GLN A 31 3.19 -0.64 15.70
CA GLN A 31 3.62 -1.47 16.81
C GLN A 31 3.47 -2.94 16.43
N ILE A 32 4.41 -3.77 16.88
CA ILE A 32 4.46 -5.20 16.56
C ILE A 32 4.72 -5.96 17.86
N ILE A 33 3.81 -6.86 18.24
CA ILE A 33 4.00 -7.82 19.34
C ILE A 33 4.14 -9.21 18.72
N PRO A 34 5.31 -9.85 18.83
CA PRO A 34 5.48 -11.23 18.39
C PRO A 34 4.78 -12.23 19.31
N ASP A 35 4.15 -13.26 18.73
CA ASP A 35 3.54 -14.39 19.42
C ASP A 35 3.79 -15.69 18.62
N GLY A 36 4.96 -16.28 18.84
CA GLY A 36 5.41 -17.47 18.09
C GLY A 36 5.60 -17.17 16.59
N GLU A 37 4.88 -17.90 15.74
CA GLU A 37 4.91 -17.74 14.27
C GLU A 37 4.02 -16.60 13.77
N MET A 38 3.21 -16.02 14.67
CA MET A 38 2.30 -14.93 14.37
C MET A 38 2.77 -13.65 15.08
N SER A 39 2.22 -12.52 14.68
CA SER A 39 2.45 -11.24 15.34
C SER A 39 1.18 -10.41 15.30
N ILE A 40 0.91 -9.71 16.39
CA ILE A 40 -0.13 -8.68 16.43
C ILE A 40 0.53 -7.37 16.00
N VAL A 41 0.00 -6.77 14.94
CA VAL A 41 0.45 -5.49 14.40
C VAL A 41 -0.68 -4.47 14.55
N TRP A 42 -0.39 -3.27 15.03
CA TRP A 42 -1.39 -2.20 15.07
C TRP A 42 -0.77 -0.83 14.85
N HIS A 43 -1.60 0.09 14.36
CA HIS A 43 -1.24 1.49 14.18
C HIS A 43 -1.72 2.33 15.36
N SER A 44 -0.82 2.98 16.08
CA SER A 44 -1.14 3.66 17.35
C SER A 44 -2.11 4.84 17.19
N LEU A 45 -2.13 5.51 16.02
CA LEU A 45 -3.04 6.64 15.77
C LEU A 45 -4.46 6.22 15.36
N PHE A 46 -4.61 5.06 14.69
CA PHE A 46 -5.89 4.65 14.09
C PHE A 46 -6.51 3.44 14.79
N GLY A 47 -5.76 2.77 15.69
CA GLY A 47 -6.29 1.70 16.53
C GLY A 47 -6.71 0.45 15.77
N TYR A 48 -6.04 0.13 14.66
CA TYR A 48 -6.38 -1.04 13.82
C TYR A 48 -5.43 -2.22 14.09
N PRO A 49 -5.78 -3.18 14.97
CA PRO A 49 -4.98 -4.39 15.16
C PRO A 49 -5.25 -5.43 14.08
N MET A 50 -4.19 -6.10 13.63
CA MET A 50 -4.22 -7.21 12.69
C MET A 50 -3.27 -8.30 13.19
N ILE A 51 -3.70 -9.56 13.12
CA ILE A 51 -2.82 -10.70 13.33
C ILE A 51 -2.21 -11.06 11.98
N VAL A 52 -0.88 -11.09 11.90
CA VAL A 52 -0.15 -11.38 10.67
C VAL A 52 0.87 -12.49 10.91
N ASN A 53 1.24 -13.19 9.85
CA ASN A 53 2.29 -14.20 9.89
C ASN A 53 3.69 -13.55 9.79
N ARG A 54 4.72 -14.36 10.02
CA ARG A 54 6.12 -13.94 9.88
C ARG A 54 6.45 -13.34 8.51
N GLU A 55 5.93 -13.90 7.42
CA GLU A 55 6.17 -13.40 6.06
C GLU A 55 5.70 -11.95 5.89
N THR A 56 4.54 -11.59 6.46
CA THR A 56 4.03 -10.21 6.42
C THR A 56 4.92 -9.25 7.22
N ILE A 57 5.51 -9.71 8.33
CA ILE A 57 6.48 -8.92 9.11
C ILE A 57 7.77 -8.70 8.32
N GLU A 58 8.27 -9.74 7.65
CA GLU A 58 9.44 -9.65 6.78
C GLU A 58 9.19 -8.70 5.60
N PHE A 59 8.00 -8.78 4.98
CA PHE A 59 7.55 -7.85 3.96
C PHE A 59 7.53 -6.41 4.46
N LEU A 60 6.89 -6.14 5.60
CA LEU A 60 6.90 -4.82 6.27
C LEU A 60 8.32 -4.33 6.57
N GLY A 61 9.22 -5.26 6.93
CA GLY A 61 10.63 -4.98 7.19
C GLY A 61 11.37 -4.41 5.97
N THR A 62 10.98 -4.79 4.74
CA THR A 62 11.59 -4.24 3.52
C THR A 62 11.33 -2.74 3.36
N PHE A 63 10.23 -2.23 3.92
CA PHE A 63 9.85 -0.82 3.92
C PHE A 63 10.31 -0.06 5.17
N SER A 64 11.24 -0.64 5.96
CA SER A 64 11.93 0.09 7.04
C SER A 64 12.70 1.31 6.51
N LEU A 65 13.11 1.25 5.24
CA LEU A 65 13.56 2.39 4.44
C LEU A 65 12.57 2.61 3.29
N PRO A 66 12.41 3.86 2.81
CA PRO A 66 11.58 4.16 1.65
C PRO A 66 11.91 3.28 0.44
N ARG A 67 10.91 2.58 -0.10
CA ARG A 67 11.03 1.71 -1.28
C ARG A 67 9.75 1.71 -2.11
N THR A 68 9.89 1.42 -3.39
CA THR A 68 8.75 1.22 -4.28
C THR A 68 8.31 -0.24 -4.31
N THR A 69 7.08 -0.52 -4.77
CA THR A 69 6.62 -1.91 -4.91
C THR A 69 7.41 -2.67 -5.98
N THR A 70 7.87 -1.98 -7.02
CA THR A 70 8.77 -2.52 -8.05
C THR A 70 10.11 -2.94 -7.45
N ASP A 71 10.70 -2.13 -6.57
CA ASP A 71 11.97 -2.48 -5.92
C ASP A 71 11.83 -3.77 -5.11
N VAL A 72 10.75 -3.90 -4.33
CA VAL A 72 10.48 -5.10 -3.52
C VAL A 72 10.20 -6.32 -4.41
N LYS A 73 9.45 -6.12 -5.50
CA LYS A 73 9.18 -7.18 -6.50
C LYS A 73 10.47 -7.69 -7.16
N ASN A 74 11.41 -6.81 -7.44
CA ASN A 74 12.71 -7.16 -8.01
C ASN A 74 13.60 -7.98 -7.06
N LEU A 75 13.31 -7.99 -5.76
CA LEU A 75 14.00 -8.89 -4.81
C LEU A 75 13.58 -10.36 -4.99
N ALA A 76 12.44 -10.62 -5.65
CA ALA A 76 11.88 -11.96 -5.85
C ALA A 76 11.71 -12.79 -4.56
N LEU A 77 11.52 -12.11 -3.41
CA LEU A 77 11.34 -12.73 -2.09
C LEU A 77 9.86 -12.99 -1.74
N PHE A 78 8.94 -12.24 -2.35
CA PHE A 78 7.52 -12.26 -1.99
C PHE A 78 6.66 -12.40 -3.25
N SER A 79 5.58 -13.16 -3.13
CA SER A 79 4.50 -13.17 -4.11
C SER A 79 3.53 -12.01 -3.86
N GLU A 80 2.75 -11.65 -4.88
CA GLU A 80 1.61 -10.73 -4.73
C GLU A 80 1.97 -9.36 -4.08
N VAL A 81 3.16 -8.85 -4.38
CA VAL A 81 3.72 -7.61 -3.77
C VAL A 81 2.73 -6.45 -3.82
N GLU A 82 2.07 -6.24 -4.96
CA GLU A 82 1.11 -5.15 -5.13
C GLU A 82 -0.14 -5.30 -4.26
N GLU A 83 -0.62 -6.54 -4.05
CA GLU A 83 -1.80 -6.84 -3.23
C GLU A 83 -1.47 -6.71 -1.75
N ASN A 84 -0.32 -7.26 -1.34
CA ASN A 84 0.20 -7.15 0.02
C ASN A 84 0.46 -5.68 0.40
N ALA A 85 1.12 -4.91 -0.48
CA ALA A 85 1.34 -3.49 -0.25
C ALA A 85 0.01 -2.73 -0.11
N LYS A 86 -0.96 -2.99 -1.00
CA LYS A 86 -2.27 -2.33 -0.95
C LYS A 86 -3.06 -2.67 0.32
N MET A 87 -3.03 -3.92 0.76
CA MET A 87 -3.66 -4.33 2.03
C MET A 87 -3.06 -3.56 3.19
N LEU A 88 -1.73 -3.52 3.29
CA LEU A 88 -1.02 -2.83 4.38
C LEU A 88 -1.20 -1.32 4.33
N GLN A 89 -1.37 -0.73 3.13
CA GLN A 89 -1.74 0.67 2.97
C GLN A 89 -3.14 0.98 3.48
N ASN A 90 -4.12 0.11 3.22
CA ASN A 90 -5.48 0.28 3.73
C ASN A 90 -5.54 0.23 5.27
N CYS A 91 -4.56 -0.43 5.90
CA CYS A 91 -4.39 -0.47 7.34
C CYS A 91 -3.46 0.63 7.90
N PHE A 92 -2.99 1.54 7.04
CA PHE A 92 -2.01 2.59 7.37
C PHE A 92 -0.66 2.06 7.87
N PHE A 93 -0.35 0.78 7.68
CA PHE A 93 0.92 0.19 8.09
C PHE A 93 2.05 0.54 7.11
N LEU A 94 1.69 0.68 5.83
CA LEU A 94 2.52 1.29 4.80
C LEU A 94 1.88 2.61 4.37
N ILE A 95 2.69 3.63 4.17
CA ILE A 95 2.23 4.95 3.76
C ILE A 95 3.14 5.53 2.69
N SER A 96 2.65 6.51 1.94
CA SER A 96 3.50 7.33 1.08
C SER A 96 4.50 8.11 1.92
N VAL A 97 5.72 8.28 1.43
CA VAL A 97 6.73 9.15 2.09
C VAL A 97 6.27 10.60 2.17
N ASP A 98 5.44 11.04 1.21
CA ASP A 98 4.90 12.41 1.17
C ASP A 98 3.71 12.63 2.11
N LEU A 99 3.21 11.58 2.76
CA LEU A 99 2.10 11.68 3.69
C LEU A 99 2.62 12.14 5.07
N ASP A 100 2.10 13.25 5.57
CA ASP A 100 2.27 13.61 6.98
C ASP A 100 1.39 12.68 7.84
N GLU A 101 2.03 11.99 8.80
CA GLU A 101 1.35 11.07 9.71
C GLU A 101 0.64 11.78 10.86
N ARG A 102 0.85 13.10 11.03
CA ARG A 102 0.33 13.91 12.15
C ARG A 102 -0.83 14.82 11.78
#